data_AF-A0A7S0IRS3-F1
#
_entry.id   AF-A0A7S0IRS3-F1
#
_cell.length_a   1.000
_cell.length_b   1.000
_cell.length_c   1.000
_cell.angle_alpha   90.00
_cell.angle_beta   90.00
_cell.angle_gamma   90.00
#
_symmetry.space_group_name_H-M   'P 1'
#
loop_
_entity.id
_entity.type
_entity.pdbx_description
1 polymer ?
#
loop_
_entity_poly.entity_id
_entity_poly.type
_entity_poly.pdbx_seq_one_letter_code
_entity_poly.pdbx_strand_id
1 'polypeptide(L)'
;SMSDYEALPSFLSSPREDVRVAAAEAVAAYSAHADHLPALCAHDGRLLPPLLQMLPAGAAAVHAATALTNLAAQPATRAKLIELGGVDAAVRGVCASES
;
A
#
# COMPACT_ATOMS: atom_id res chain seq x y z
N SER A 1 2.02 2.34 19.33
CA SER A 1 1.32 3.60 19.66
C SER A 1 0.62 4.10 18.41
N MET A 2 -0.47 4.89 18.51
CA MET A 2 -1.12 5.51 17.34
C MET A 2 -0.12 6.31 16.45
N SER A 3 1.01 6.70 17.04
CA SER A 3 2.18 7.34 16.42
C SER A 3 2.90 6.50 15.36
N ASP A 4 2.81 5.16 15.39
CA ASP A 4 3.62 4.31 14.50
C ASP A 4 3.09 4.31 13.06
N TYR A 5 1.77 4.43 12.89
CA TYR A 5 1.12 4.47 11.56
C TYR A 5 1.30 5.82 10.84
N GLU A 6 1.48 6.90 11.58
CA GLU A 6 1.63 8.25 11.02
C GLU A 6 2.92 8.41 10.22
N ALA A 7 3.96 7.65 10.58
CA ALA A 7 5.26 7.67 9.91
C ALA A 7 5.31 6.80 8.64
N LEU A 8 4.46 5.78 8.54
CA LEU A 8 4.45 4.82 7.41
C LEU A 8 4.38 5.50 6.03
N PRO A 9 3.51 6.51 5.79
CA PRO A 9 3.49 7.20 4.50
C PRO A 9 4.84 7.83 4.13
N SER A 10 5.54 8.41 5.10
CA SER A 10 6.85 9.04 4.87
C SER A 10 7.91 7.98 4.53
N PHE A 11 7.85 6.80 5.16
CA PHE A 11 8.76 5.70 4.85
C PHE A 11 8.49 5.06 3.48
N LEU A 12 7.22 4.94 3.08
CA LEU A 12 6.84 4.47 1.74
C LEU A 12 7.34 5.39 0.62
N SER A 13 7.51 6.68 0.89
CA SER A 13 8.08 7.66 -0.04
C SER A 13 9.59 7.92 0.16
N SER A 14 10.27 7.10 0.98
CA SER A 14 11.71 7.25 1.22
C SER A 14 12.52 7.11 -0.09
N PRO A 15 13.60 7.87 -0.30
CA PRO A 15 14.50 7.65 -1.43
C PRO A 15 15.22 6.29 -1.35
N ARG A 16 15.32 5.72 -0.15
CA ARG A 16 15.97 4.44 0.10
C ARG A 16 15.04 3.27 -0.18
N GLU A 17 15.44 2.37 -1.07
CA GLU A 17 14.62 1.22 -1.48
C GLU A 17 14.36 0.25 -0.33
N ASP A 18 15.38 -0.07 0.47
CA ASP A 18 15.25 -0.95 1.64
C ASP A 18 14.21 -0.44 2.64
N VAL A 19 14.16 0.87 2.87
CA VAL A 19 13.16 1.51 3.73
C VAL A 19 11.76 1.40 3.13
N ARG A 20 11.61 1.60 1.81
CA ARG A 20 10.30 1.45 1.14
C ARG A 20 9.79 0.01 1.22
N VAL A 21 10.66 -0.97 1.00
CA VAL A 21 10.32 -2.40 1.10
C VAL A 21 9.86 -2.75 2.51
N ALA A 22 10.65 -2.39 3.53
CA ALA A 22 10.30 -2.64 4.93
C ALA A 22 8.99 -1.94 5.35
N ALA A 23 8.75 -0.72 4.84
CA ALA A 23 7.50 -0.02 5.08
C ALA A 23 6.30 -0.70 4.42
N ALA A 24 6.44 -1.14 3.16
CA ALA A 24 5.38 -1.88 2.46
C ALA A 24 5.07 -3.21 3.15
N GLU A 25 6.11 -3.93 3.60
CA GLU A 25 5.97 -5.16 4.37
C GLU A 25 5.24 -4.92 5.70
N ALA A 26 5.60 -3.87 6.44
CA ALA A 26 4.92 -3.50 7.68
C ALA A 26 3.42 -3.18 7.44
N VAL A 27 3.09 -2.41 6.40
CA VAL A 27 1.69 -2.14 6.06
C VAL A 27 0.96 -3.43 5.69
N ALA A 28 1.58 -4.33 4.92
CA ALA A 28 0.98 -5.62 4.58
C ALA A 28 0.71 -6.47 5.83
N ALA A 29 1.66 -6.54 6.75
CA ALA A 29 1.53 -7.30 8.00
C ALA A 29 0.45 -6.73 8.93
N TYR A 30 0.41 -5.40 9.12
CA TYR A 30 -0.60 -4.78 9.98
C TYR A 30 -2.00 -4.84 9.36
N SER A 31 -2.13 -4.59 8.06
CA SER A 31 -3.42 -4.65 7.36
C SER A 31 -4.04 -6.05 7.33
N ALA A 32 -3.24 -7.11 7.55
CA ALA A 32 -3.76 -8.48 7.71
C ALA A 32 -4.59 -8.67 8.99
N HIS A 33 -4.54 -7.73 9.93
CA HIS A 33 -5.26 -7.77 11.19
C HIS A 33 -6.36 -6.69 11.21
N ALA A 34 -7.61 -7.10 11.41
CA ALA A 34 -8.77 -6.22 11.35
C ALA A 34 -8.69 -5.05 12.35
N ASP A 35 -8.05 -5.27 13.52
CA ASP A 35 -7.88 -4.27 14.57
C ASP A 35 -7.02 -3.07 14.15
N HIS A 36 -6.16 -3.24 13.14
CA HIS A 36 -5.27 -2.19 12.66
C HIS A 36 -5.81 -1.47 11.42
N LEU A 37 -6.80 -2.05 10.73
CA LEU A 37 -7.37 -1.46 9.52
C LEU A 37 -7.94 -0.04 9.75
N PRO A 38 -8.71 0.25 10.82
CA PRO A 38 -9.23 1.61 11.02
C PRO A 38 -8.13 2.67 11.13
N ALA A 39 -7.04 2.35 11.84
CA ALA A 39 -5.91 3.26 12.02
C ALA A 39 -5.14 3.47 10.70
N LEU A 40 -4.92 2.41 9.93
CA LEU A 40 -4.30 2.51 8.60
C LEU A 40 -5.19 3.31 7.64
N CYS A 41 -6.49 3.01 7.59
CA CYS A 41 -7.42 3.67 6.67
C CYS A 41 -7.61 5.16 6.96
N ALA A 42 -7.41 5.60 8.22
CA ALA A 42 -7.35 7.03 8.55
C ALA A 42 -6.25 7.79 7.78
N HIS A 43 -5.25 7.08 7.26
CA HIS A 43 -4.13 7.62 6.49
C HIS A 43 -4.17 7.24 4.99
N ASP A 44 -5.29 6.72 4.47
CA ASP A 44 -5.42 6.27 3.08
C ASP A 44 -4.95 7.30 2.04
N GLY A 45 -5.22 8.60 2.28
CA GLY A 45 -4.79 9.66 1.36
C GLY A 45 -3.27 9.75 1.16
N ARG A 46 -2.49 9.26 2.12
CA ARG A 46 -1.03 9.28 2.08
C ARG A 46 -0.43 7.89 1.92
N LEU A 47 -1.12 6.83 2.33
CA LEU A 47 -0.68 5.43 2.19
C LEU A 47 -0.92 4.88 0.78
N LEU A 48 -2.10 5.11 0.19
CA LEU A 48 -2.47 4.45 -1.06
C LEU A 48 -1.63 4.87 -2.27
N PRO A 49 -1.34 6.18 -2.50
CA PRO A 49 -0.57 6.58 -3.67
C PRO A 49 0.83 5.93 -3.78
N PRO A 50 1.69 5.91 -2.74
CA PRO A 50 2.99 5.28 -2.86
C PRO A 50 2.90 3.74 -2.98
N LEU A 51 1.91 3.09 -2.38
CA LEU A 51 1.69 1.65 -2.57
C LEU A 51 1.31 1.33 -4.03
N LEU A 52 0.44 2.12 -4.65
CA LEU A 52 0.08 1.96 -6.06
C LEU A 52 1.28 2.14 -7.00
N GLN A 53 2.18 3.08 -6.66
CA GLN A 53 3.41 3.31 -7.43
C GLN A 53 4.42 2.15 -7.35
N MET A 54 4.31 1.27 -6.34
CA MET A 54 5.19 0.11 -6.16
C MET A 54 4.73 -1.13 -6.93
N LEU A 55 3.50 -1.16 -7.45
CA LEU A 55 2.95 -2.31 -8.18
C LEU A 55 3.71 -2.70 -9.46
N PRO A 56 4.28 -1.78 -10.26
CA PRO A 56 4.88 -2.14 -11.54
C PRO A 56 6.10 -3.06 -11.45
N ALA A 57 6.98 -2.89 -10.45
CA ALA A 57 8.20 -3.70 -10.33
C ALA A 57 8.91 -3.49 -8.99
N GLY A 58 9.82 -4.42 -8.66
CA GLY A 58 10.74 -4.32 -7.52
C GLY A 58 10.33 -5.14 -6.31
N ALA A 59 11.23 -5.24 -5.32
CA ALA A 59 11.04 -6.07 -4.13
C ALA A 59 9.81 -5.69 -3.29
N ALA A 60 9.35 -4.44 -3.38
CA ALA A 60 8.18 -3.96 -2.66
C ALA A 60 6.84 -4.36 -3.31
N ALA A 61 6.84 -4.79 -4.58
CA ALA A 61 5.61 -4.98 -5.36
C ALA A 61 4.65 -6.00 -4.72
N VAL A 62 5.17 -7.12 -4.23
CA VAL A 62 4.33 -8.16 -3.59
C VAL A 62 3.70 -7.64 -2.30
N HIS A 63 4.48 -6.92 -1.48
CA HIS A 63 3.99 -6.35 -0.23
C HIS A 63 2.97 -5.24 -0.47
N ALA A 64 3.21 -4.39 -1.47
CA ALA A 64 2.28 -3.35 -1.87
C ALA A 64 0.96 -3.95 -2.37
N ALA A 65 1.00 -4.98 -3.20
CA ALA A 65 -0.19 -5.70 -3.65
C ALA A 65 -0.98 -6.29 -2.46
N THR A 66 -0.29 -7.01 -1.56
CA THR A 66 -0.93 -7.58 -0.35
C THR A 66 -1.57 -6.50 0.53
N ALA A 67 -0.86 -5.40 0.80
CA ALA A 67 -1.37 -4.28 1.57
C ALA A 67 -2.63 -3.68 0.94
N LEU A 68 -2.60 -3.42 -0.37
CA LEU A 68 -3.73 -2.85 -1.10
C LEU A 68 -4.95 -3.79 -1.09
N THR A 69 -4.75 -5.11 -1.25
CA THR A 69 -5.81 -6.11 -1.14
C THR A 69 -6.45 -6.12 0.24
N ASN A 70 -5.65 -6.08 1.31
CA ASN A 70 -6.14 -6.07 2.67
C ASN A 70 -6.92 -4.78 2.98
N LEU A 71 -6.37 -3.62 2.62
CA LEU A 71 -7.02 -2.32 2.82
C LEU A 71 -8.32 -2.21 2.02
N ALA A 72 -8.38 -2.82 0.83
CA ALA A 72 -9.60 -2.92 0.01
C ALA A 72 -10.72 -3.75 0.67
N ALA A 73 -10.51 -4.40 1.82
CA ALA A 73 -11.63 -4.92 2.63
C ALA A 73 -12.58 -3.79 3.08
N GLN A 74 -12.06 -2.58 3.27
CA GLN A 74 -12.84 -1.40 3.67
C GLN A 74 -13.53 -0.74 2.47
N PRO A 75 -14.86 -0.54 2.48
CA PRO A 75 -15.58 0.06 1.34
C PRO A 75 -15.09 1.46 0.95
N ALA A 76 -14.77 2.30 1.92
CA ALA A 76 -14.25 3.65 1.68
C ALA A 76 -12.89 3.62 0.97
N THR A 77 -12.00 2.73 1.39
CA THR A 77 -10.69 2.53 0.76
C THR A 77 -10.86 2.02 -0.68
N ARG A 78 -11.79 1.10 -0.95
CA ARG A 78 -12.07 0.64 -2.33
C ARG A 78 -12.48 1.78 -3.25
N ALA A 79 -13.41 2.63 -2.80
CA ALA A 79 -13.85 3.79 -3.58
C ALA A 79 -12.67 4.70 -3.91
N LYS A 80 -11.81 4.96 -2.92
CA LYS A 80 -10.61 5.78 -3.09
C LYS A 80 -9.57 5.15 -4.01
N LEU A 81 -9.39 3.83 -3.97
CA LEU A 81 -8.52 3.13 -4.90
C LEU A 81 -8.99 3.28 -6.34
N ILE A 82 -10.30 3.25 -6.59
CA ILE A 82 -10.88 3.51 -7.91
C ILE A 82 -10.58 4.95 -8.35
N GLU A 83 -10.79 5.93 -7.47
CA GLU A 83 -10.49 7.35 -7.74
C GLU A 83 -9.00 7.60 -8.07
N LEU A 84 -8.10 6.83 -7.45
CA LEU A 84 -6.65 6.93 -7.66
C LEU A 84 -6.16 6.12 -8.88
N GLY A 85 -7.03 5.48 -9.65
CA GLY A 85 -6.64 4.65 -10.80
C GLY A 85 -6.05 3.29 -10.42
N GLY A 86 -6.48 2.72 -9.29
CA GLY A 86 -5.95 1.47 -8.75
C GLY A 86 -6.13 0.25 -9.65
N VAL A 87 -7.18 0.23 -10.48
CA VAL A 87 -7.40 -0.82 -11.49
C VAL A 87 -6.29 -0.78 -12.55
N ASP A 88 -6.01 0.40 -13.10
CA ASP A 88 -4.95 0.57 -14.11
C ASP A 88 -3.57 0.22 -13.56
N ALA A 89 -3.30 0.62 -12.30
CA ALA A 89 -2.05 0.28 -11.63
C ALA A 89 -1.88 -1.24 -11.44
N ALA A 90 -2.95 -1.95 -11.07
CA ALA A 90 -2.93 -3.40 -10.94
C ALA A 90 -2.68 -4.11 -12.28
N VAL A 91 -3.35 -3.70 -13.35
CA VAL A 91 -3.15 -4.27 -14.69
C VAL A 91 -1.70 -4.07 -15.15
N ARG A 92 -1.14 -2.88 -14.96
CA ARG A 92 0.27 -2.61 -15.30
C ARG A 92 1.23 -3.47 -14.50
N GLY A 93 0.96 -3.69 -13.22
CA GLY A 93 1.76 -4.57 -12.35
C GLY A 93 1.80 -6.01 -12.86
N VAL A 94 0.66 -6.56 -13.27
CA VAL A 94 0.58 -7.92 -13.84
C VAL A 94 1.39 -8.01 -15.14
N CYS A 95 1.17 -7.10 -16.09
CA CYS A 95 1.89 -7.14 -17.38
C CYS A 95 3.41 -6.97 -17.22
N ALA A 96 3.86 -6.18 -16.25
CA ALA A 96 5.29 -5.96 -16.01
C ALA A 96 5.97 -7.18 -15.35
N SER A 97 5.23 -8.03 -14.63
CA SER A 97 5.76 -9.26 -14.03
C SER A 97 5.96 -10.41 -15.04
N GLU A 98 5.40 -10.28 -16.24
CA GLU A 98 5.47 -11.28 -17.32
C GLU A 98 6.56 -10.97 -18.37
N SER A 99 7.30 -9.87 -18.22
CA SER A 99 8.37 -9.42 -19.13
C SER A 99 9.76 -9.68 -18.55
#